data_AF-A0A919D4B9-F1
#
_entry.id   AF-A0A919D4B9-F1
#
_cell.length_a   1.000
_cell.length_b   1.000
_cell.length_c   1.000
_cell.angle_alpha   90.00
_cell.angle_beta   90.00
_cell.angle_gamma   90.00
#
_symmetry.space_group_name_H-M   'P 1'
#
loop_
_entity.id
_entity.type
_entity.pdbx_description
1 polymer ?
#
loop_
_entity_poly.entity_id
_entity_poly.type
_entity_poly.pdbx_seq_one_letter_code
_entity_poly.pdbx_strand_id
1 'polypeptide(L)'
;MRCWICGSARLSPVGELTSGERAFERLRLKFRRPGFFKPQPEFEASRARACRDCGALFPFLTEYDRRELDAAADDLAEADDAAPYHYGPSDSTG
;
A
#
# COMPACT_ATOMS: atom_id res chain seq x y z
N MET A 1 -11.76 -6.23 -15.54
CA MET A 1 -11.13 -5.21 -14.67
C MET A 1 -10.51 -4.14 -15.55
N ARG A 2 -10.63 -2.87 -15.16
CA ARG A 2 -9.99 -1.72 -15.80
C ARG A 2 -9.04 -1.07 -14.79
N CYS A 3 -8.03 -0.38 -15.28
CA CYS A 3 -7.17 0.46 -14.46
C CYS A 3 -8.02 1.54 -13.79
N TRP A 4 -8.05 1.61 -12.46
CA TRP A 4 -8.80 2.66 -11.75
C TRP A 4 -8.15 4.04 -11.86
N ILE A 5 -6.89 4.12 -12.28
CA ILE A 5 -6.18 5.39 -12.48
C ILE A 5 -6.50 6.00 -13.86
N CYS A 6 -6.48 5.20 -14.95
CA CYS A 6 -6.61 5.73 -16.31
C CYS A 6 -7.74 5.09 -17.16
N GLY A 7 -8.52 4.16 -16.62
CA GLY A 7 -9.64 3.50 -17.31
C GLY A 7 -9.25 2.43 -18.35
N SER A 8 -7.95 2.24 -18.63
CA SER A 8 -7.46 1.26 -19.60
C SER A 8 -7.81 -0.18 -19.23
N ALA A 9 -8.12 -0.99 -20.24
CA ALA A 9 -8.28 -2.44 -20.12
C ALA A 9 -6.97 -3.24 -20.34
N ARG A 10 -5.87 -2.57 -20.73
CA ARG A 10 -4.57 -3.20 -21.01
C ARG A 10 -3.78 -3.45 -19.73
N LEU A 11 -4.22 -4.43 -18.95
CA LEU A 11 -3.54 -4.87 -17.73
C LEU A 11 -2.56 -6.01 -18.04
N SER A 12 -1.47 -6.13 -17.28
CA SER A 12 -0.56 -7.27 -17.32
C SER A 12 -1.23 -8.55 -16.78
N PRO A 13 -0.63 -9.73 -17.05
CA PRO A 13 -0.83 -10.91 -16.21
C PRO A 13 -0.52 -10.60 -14.74
N VAL A 14 -1.04 -11.44 -13.84
CA VAL A 14 -0.67 -11.38 -12.42
C VAL A 14 0.78 -11.83 -12.29
N GLY A 15 1.59 -11.03 -11.59
CA GLY A 15 2.95 -11.39 -11.19
C GLY A 15 3.07 -11.53 -9.67
N GLU A 16 4.16 -12.15 -9.24
CA GLU A 16 4.57 -12.14 -7.84
C GLU A 16 5.16 -10.77 -7.48
N LEU A 17 4.88 -10.32 -6.26
CA LEU A 17 5.31 -9.03 -5.75
C LEU A 17 6.25 -9.24 -4.56
N THR A 18 7.46 -8.70 -4.66
CA THR A 18 8.51 -8.81 -3.64
C THR A 18 9.01 -7.42 -3.25
N SER A 19 9.44 -7.27 -1.99
CA SER A 19 10.17 -6.09 -1.50
C SER A 19 11.64 -6.32 -1.80
N GLY A 20 12.21 -5.52 -2.71
CA GLY A 20 13.46 -5.81 -3.44
C GLY A 20 14.75 -6.04 -2.64
N GLU A 21 14.74 -6.01 -1.31
CA GLU A 21 15.94 -6.27 -0.49
C GLU A 21 16.12 -7.75 -0.11
N ARG A 22 15.02 -8.49 0.11
CA ARG A 22 15.07 -9.92 0.41
C ARG A 22 13.89 -10.64 -0.23
N ALA A 23 14.14 -11.79 -0.85
CA ALA A 23 13.10 -12.57 -1.55
C ALA A 23 11.90 -12.98 -0.66
N PHE A 24 12.06 -12.94 0.67
CA PHE A 24 11.01 -13.23 1.65
C PHE A 24 10.33 -11.98 2.22
N GLU A 25 10.82 -10.78 1.92
CA GLU A 25 10.15 -9.55 2.33
C GLU A 25 9.03 -9.25 1.34
N ARG A 26 7.81 -9.18 1.86
CA ARG A 26 6.59 -8.92 1.09
C ARG A 26 6.11 -7.50 1.37
N LEU A 27 5.44 -6.89 0.39
CA LEU A 27 4.84 -5.58 0.56
C LEU A 27 3.67 -5.68 1.55
N ARG A 28 3.66 -4.78 2.54
CA ARG A 28 2.63 -4.73 3.57
C ARG A 28 1.87 -3.41 3.49
N LEU A 29 0.55 -3.50 3.55
CA LEU A 29 -0.35 -2.37 3.69
C LEU A 29 -0.72 -2.23 5.17
N LYS A 30 -0.39 -1.09 5.78
CA LYS A 30 -0.69 -0.81 7.20
C LYS A 30 -1.74 0.27 7.30
N PHE A 31 -2.74 0.07 8.15
CA PHE A 31 -3.76 1.07 8.43
C PHE A 31 -3.64 1.60 9.86
N ARG A 32 -4.06 2.84 10.08
CA ARG A 32 -4.19 3.39 11.44
C ARG A 32 -5.49 2.90 12.06
N ARG A 33 -5.49 2.77 13.39
CA ARG A 33 -6.69 2.49 14.18
C ARG A 33 -6.83 3.53 15.28
N PRO A 34 -8.00 4.15 15.48
CA PRO A 34 -8.21 5.08 16.58
C PRO A 34 -8.09 4.34 17.92
N GLY A 35 -7.11 4.76 18.73
CA GLY A 35 -6.80 4.20 20.04
C GLY A 35 -5.29 4.07 20.27
N PHE A 36 -4.76 4.77 21.27
CA PHE A 36 -3.31 4.95 21.53
C PHE A 36 -2.53 3.63 21.76
N PHE A 37 -3.22 2.51 21.98
CA PHE A 37 -2.62 1.20 22.30
C PHE A 37 -3.16 0.03 21.45
N LYS A 38 -3.90 0.28 20.35
CA LYS A 38 -4.38 -0.81 19.49
C LYS A 38 -3.29 -1.18 18.46
N PRO A 39 -3.00 -2.48 18.24
CA PRO A 39 -2.11 -2.90 17.17
C PRO A 39 -2.65 -2.44 15.82
N GLN A 40 -1.78 -1.86 14.98
CA GLN A 40 -2.12 -1.45 13.63
C GLN A 40 -2.33 -2.70 12.77
N PRO A 41 -3.47 -2.85 12.09
CA PRO A 41 -3.67 -3.97 11.19
C PRO A 41 -2.71 -3.86 10.00
N GLU A 42 -1.97 -4.94 9.77
CA GLU A 42 -1.04 -5.10 8.66
C GLU A 42 -1.59 -6.19 7.72
N PHE A 43 -1.66 -5.89 6.44
CA PHE A 43 -2.13 -6.81 5.41
C PHE A 43 -1.04 -7.06 4.38
N GLU A 44 -0.83 -8.31 4.03
CA GLU A 44 0.24 -8.69 3.12
C GLU A 44 -0.23 -8.78 1.68
N ALA A 45 0.53 -8.14 0.78
CA ALA A 45 0.37 -8.26 -0.65
C ALA A 45 1.52 -9.07 -1.25
N SER A 46 1.17 -10.18 -1.91
CA SER A 46 2.14 -11.10 -2.54
C SER A 46 2.02 -11.17 -4.07
N ARG A 47 0.98 -10.56 -4.64
CA ARG A 47 0.72 -10.57 -6.09
C ARG A 47 0.36 -9.18 -6.57
N ALA A 48 0.64 -8.86 -7.83
CA ALA A 48 0.24 -7.58 -8.43
C ALA A 48 -0.05 -7.67 -9.93
N ARG A 49 -0.71 -6.63 -10.46
CA ARG A 49 -0.85 -6.37 -11.90
C ARG A 49 -0.41 -4.94 -12.21
N ALA A 50 0.21 -4.73 -13.35
CA ALA A 50 0.55 -3.41 -13.85
C ALA A 50 -0.40 -2.99 -15.00
N CYS A 51 -0.78 -1.71 -15.03
CA CYS A 51 -1.39 -1.12 -16.22
C CYS A 51 -0.29 -0.86 -17.26
N ARG A 52 -0.48 -1.39 -18.47
CA ARG A 52 0.49 -1.26 -19.56
C ARG A 52 0.48 0.13 -20.24
N ASP A 53 -0.52 0.96 -19.93
CA ASP A 53 -0.66 2.29 -20.53
C ASP A 53 -0.17 3.40 -19.60
N CYS A 54 -0.52 3.38 -18.31
CA CYS A 54 -0.12 4.43 -17.35
C CYS A 54 0.92 3.98 -16.32
N GLY A 55 1.31 2.70 -16.31
CA GLY A 55 2.32 2.17 -15.37
C GLY A 55 1.82 1.92 -13.95
N ALA A 56 0.56 2.24 -13.61
CA ALA A 56 0.01 1.99 -12.28
C ALA A 56 0.13 0.50 -11.87
N LEU A 57 0.60 0.25 -10.65
CA LEU A 57 0.77 -1.09 -10.08
C LEU A 57 -0.31 -1.35 -9.02
N PHE A 58 -1.03 -2.46 -9.18
CA PHE A 58 -2.15 -2.86 -8.31
C PHE A 58 -1.75 -4.11 -7.52
N PRO A 59 -1.34 -3.99 -6.25
CA PRO A 59 -1.11 -5.13 -5.37
C PRO A 59 -2.44 -5.79 -4.95
N PHE A 60 -2.41 -7.10 -4.76
CA PHE A 60 -3.53 -7.91 -4.28
C PHE A 60 -3.17 -8.56 -2.95
N LEU A 61 -4.11 -8.50 -2.02
CA LEU A 61 -4.04 -9.22 -0.75
C LEU A 61 -4.21 -10.72 -0.95
N THR A 62 -3.70 -11.50 0.00
CA THR A 62 -4.04 -12.92 0.09
C THR A 62 -5.53 -13.09 0.40
N GLU A 63 -6.10 -14.29 0.18
CA GLU A 63 -7.50 -14.53 0.51
C GLU A 63 -7.78 -14.33 2.01
N TYR A 64 -6.84 -14.75 2.85
CA TYR A 64 -6.90 -14.55 4.30
C TYR A 64 -6.90 -13.06 4.64
N ASP A 65 -5.91 -12.31 4.16
CA ASP A 65 -5.78 -10.87 4.43
C ASP A 65 -6.96 -10.08 3.89
N ARG A 66 -7.56 -10.50 2.76
CA ARG A 66 -8.78 -9.88 2.22
C ARG A 66 -9.96 -10.07 3.16
N ARG A 67 -10.12 -11.25 3.76
CA ARG A 67 -11.21 -11.53 4.72
C ARG A 67 -11.01 -10.75 6.02
N GLU A 68 -9.78 -10.71 6.52
CA GLU A 68 -9.43 -9.89 7.69
C GLU A 68 -9.63 -8.40 7.43
N LEU A 69 -9.29 -7.92 6.23
CA LEU A 69 -9.55 -6.54 5.84
C LEU A 69 -11.05 -6.23 5.83
N ASP A 70 -11.85 -7.10 5.24
CA ASP A 70 -13.32 -6.97 5.18
C ASP A 70 -13.93 -6.92 6.59
N ALA A 71 -13.44 -7.77 7.50
CA ALA A 71 -13.89 -7.81 8.89
C ALA A 71 -13.47 -6.58 9.71
N ALA A 72 -12.33 -5.96 9.36
CA ALA A 72 -11.80 -4.80 10.07
C ALA A 72 -12.17 -3.46 9.44
N ALA A 73 -12.73 -3.44 8.23
CA ALA A 73 -12.87 -2.26 7.37
C ALA A 73 -13.54 -1.06 8.06
N ASP A 74 -14.62 -1.30 8.80
CA ASP A 74 -15.39 -0.26 9.48
C ASP A 74 -14.62 0.42 10.62
N ASP A 75 -13.56 -0.22 11.14
CA ASP A 75 -12.72 0.28 12.23
C ASP A 75 -11.44 0.97 11.74
N LEU A 76 -11.18 0.98 10.43
CA LEU A 76 -9.95 1.53 9.86
C LEU A 76 -10.07 3.05 9.70
N ALA A 77 -9.04 3.77 10.14
CA ALA A 77 -8.89 5.18 9.82
C ALA A 77 -7.92 5.34 8.65
N GLU A 78 -8.18 6.34 7.80
CA GLU A 78 -7.19 6.78 6.83
C GLU A 78 -5.89 7.13 7.57
N ALA A 79 -4.76 6.76 6.98
CA ALA A 79 -3.50 7.31 7.46
C ALA A 79 -3.52 8.80 7.10
N ASP A 80 -3.53 9.71 8.09
CA ASP A 80 -3.20 11.11 7.80
C ASP A 80 -1.89 11.09 7.02
N ASP A 81 -1.92 11.70 5.84
CA ASP A 81 -0.72 12.13 5.14
C ASP A 81 0.23 12.70 6.18
N ALA A 82 1.32 11.98 6.44
CA ALA A 82 2.37 12.50 7.29
C ALA A 82 2.73 13.87 6.71
N ALA A 83 2.59 14.89 7.57
CA ALA A 83 2.82 16.29 7.30
C ALA A 83 3.97 16.51 6.32
N PRO A 84 3.86 17.50 5.40
CA PRO A 84 4.93 17.79 4.45
C PRO A 84 6.23 17.92 5.23
N TYR A 85 7.21 17.10 4.85
CA TYR A 85 8.56 17.12 5.37
C TYR A 85 9.03 18.58 5.41
N HIS A 86 9.08 19.18 6.59
CA HIS A 86 9.76 20.46 6.79
C HIS A 86 11.25 20.17 6.64
N TYR A 87 11.74 20.21 5.40
CA TYR A 87 13.14 20.49 5.13
C TYR A 87 13.38 21.94 5.56
N GLY A 88 13.74 22.12 6.84
CA GLY A 88 14.32 23.38 7.28
C GLY A 88 15.70 23.51 6.63
N PRO A 89 16.02 24.59 5.91
CA PRO A 89 17.39 24.84 5.53
C PRO A 89 18.19 25.05 6.82
N SER A 90 19.19 24.19 7.03
CA SER A 90 20.26 24.46 7.97
C SER A 90 21.05 25.65 7.43
N ASP A 91 20.68 26.87 7.84
CA ASP A 91 21.52 28.03 7.64
C ASP A 91 22.78 27.85 8.48
N SER A 92 23.85 27.42 7.81
CA SER A 92 25.22 27.58 8.24
C SER A 92 25.68 29.00 7.88
N THR A 93 25.67 29.90 8.85
CA THR A 93 26.47 31.15 8.89
C THR A 93 26.53 31.57 10.36
N GLY A 94 27.64 31.92 10.99
CA GLY A 94 29.08 31.98 10.69
C GLY A 94 29.79 32.25 12.01
#